data_AF-A0AAE0L5W5-F1
#
_entry.id   AF-A0AAE0L5W5-F1
#
_cell.length_a   1.000
_cell.length_b   1.000
_cell.length_c   1.000
_cell.angle_alpha   90.00
_cell.angle_beta   90.00
_cell.angle_gamma   90.00
#
_symmetry.space_group_name_H-M   'P 1'
#
loop_
_entity.id
_entity.type
_entity.pdbx_description
1 polymer ?
#
loop_
_entity_poly.entity_id
_entity_poly.type
_entity_poly.pdbx_seq_one_letter_code
_entity_poly.pdbx_strand_id
1 'polypeptide(L)'
;MLTLSVVTTLDDWEVVMYAAMDGAGVDKQPVMNNSSWAAVYFILFVICSGLVWFNIFVGVVVNTYSQMQTKSEGKTFVTDQQRKFEVSLKIKTYLGQNTWMSKPPRNYLGFLCWKLSMYSTFEYFMYAMVCFSTISLATIHDGQSNR
;
A
#
# COMPACT_ATOMS: atom_id res chain seq x y z
N MET A 1 2.77 9.43 -30.55
CA MET A 1 1.77 9.33 -29.47
C MET A 1 2.09 8.17 -28.54
N LEU A 2 2.21 6.92 -29.03
CA LEU A 2 2.55 5.76 -28.18
C LEU A 2 3.88 5.91 -27.42
N THR A 3 4.95 6.38 -28.07
CA THR A 3 6.27 6.55 -27.45
C THR A 3 6.27 7.53 -26.29
N LEU A 4 5.59 8.68 -26.42
CA LEU A 4 5.48 9.66 -25.35
C LEU A 4 4.63 9.14 -24.18
N SER A 5 3.62 8.30 -24.45
CA SER A 5 2.84 7.65 -23.39
C SER A 5 3.70 6.68 -22.56
N VAL A 6 4.48 5.82 -23.22
CA VAL A 6 5.44 4.89 -22.59
C VAL A 6 6.45 5.65 -21.72
N VAL A 7 6.99 6.76 -22.23
CA VAL A 7 7.93 7.61 -21.48
C VAL A 7 7.24 8.31 -20.30
N THR A 8 5.98 8.69 -20.43
CA THR A 8 5.22 9.32 -19.33
C THR A 8 4.88 8.31 -18.23
N THR A 9 4.65 7.05 -18.57
CA THR A 9 4.39 5.97 -17.60
C THR A 9 5.66 5.40 -16.97
N LEU A 10 6.84 5.81 -17.48
CA LEU A 10 8.15 5.30 -17.06
C LEU A 10 8.30 3.78 -17.25
N ASP A 11 7.62 3.22 -18.23
CA ASP A 11 7.68 1.79 -18.55
C ASP A 11 8.67 1.60 -19.70
N ASP A 12 9.82 0.99 -19.46
CA ASP A 12 10.92 0.84 -20.44
C ASP A 12 11.29 2.13 -21.20
N TRP A 13 11.13 3.29 -20.56
CA TRP A 13 11.31 4.60 -21.18
C TRP A 13 12.78 4.86 -21.58
N GLU A 14 13.72 4.27 -20.85
CA GLU A 14 15.14 4.31 -21.13
C GLU A 14 15.49 3.60 -22.44
N VAL A 15 14.78 2.54 -22.82
CA VAL A 15 14.99 1.84 -24.10
C VAL A 15 14.65 2.78 -25.26
N VAL A 16 13.55 3.52 -25.12
CA VAL A 16 13.15 4.55 -26.11
C VAL A 16 14.19 5.68 -26.17
N MET A 17 14.71 6.10 -25.02
CA MET A 17 15.78 7.10 -24.95
C MET A 17 17.07 6.62 -25.62
N TYR A 18 17.53 5.40 -25.34
CA TYR A 18 18.74 4.84 -25.95
C TYR A 18 18.59 4.67 -27.46
N ALA A 19 17.43 4.18 -27.93
CA ALA A 19 17.14 4.10 -29.36
C ALA A 19 17.15 5.48 -30.04
N ALA A 20 16.71 6.53 -29.34
CA ALA A 20 16.77 7.90 -29.84
C ALA A 20 18.21 8.47 -29.83
N MET A 21 19.03 8.11 -28.84
CA MET A 21 20.45 8.51 -28.79
C MET A 21 21.28 7.88 -29.91
N ASP A 22 20.93 6.66 -30.33
CA ASP A 22 21.66 5.92 -31.36
C ASP A 22 21.26 6.30 -32.80
N GLY A 23 20.30 7.23 -32.97
CA GLY A 23 19.82 7.67 -34.28
C GLY A 23 20.92 8.30 -35.15
N ALA A 24 21.17 7.69 -36.33
CA ALA A 24 22.22 8.13 -37.27
C ALA A 24 21.70 8.90 -38.51
N GLY A 25 20.37 9.00 -38.68
CA GLY A 25 19.71 9.66 -39.81
C GLY A 25 18.71 8.72 -40.52
N VAL A 26 17.98 9.25 -41.50
CA VAL A 26 17.02 8.46 -42.29
C VAL A 26 17.76 7.39 -43.09
N ASP A 27 17.25 6.17 -43.07
CA ASP A 27 17.79 4.98 -43.76
C ASP A 27 19.23 4.59 -43.39
N LYS A 28 19.69 4.99 -42.20
CA LYS A 28 20.99 4.59 -41.65
C LYS A 28 20.82 3.69 -40.43
N GLN A 29 21.72 2.71 -40.29
CA GLN A 29 21.78 1.86 -39.11
C GLN A 29 22.13 2.70 -37.87
N PRO A 30 21.48 2.47 -36.71
CA PRO A 30 21.83 3.12 -35.46
C PRO A 30 23.31 2.93 -35.11
N VAL A 31 23.92 4.00 -34.61
CA VAL A 31 25.32 4.03 -34.17
C VAL A 31 25.31 4.44 -32.70
N MET A 32 25.94 3.63 -31.84
CA MET A 32 25.94 3.87 -30.41
C MET A 32 26.40 5.29 -30.06
N ASN A 33 25.61 6.00 -29.26
CA ASN A 33 25.90 7.35 -28.77
C ASN A 33 26.13 8.41 -29.87
N ASN A 34 25.54 8.23 -31.06
CA ASN A 34 25.68 9.21 -32.15
C ASN A 34 25.09 10.60 -31.80
N SER A 35 23.99 10.63 -31.05
CA SER A 35 23.29 11.84 -30.61
C SER A 35 22.97 11.79 -29.13
N SER A 36 23.98 11.71 -28.28
CA SER A 36 23.81 11.66 -26.81
C SER A 36 23.05 12.85 -26.22
N TRP A 37 23.00 13.99 -26.92
CA TRP A 37 22.21 15.15 -26.51
C TRP A 37 20.70 14.87 -26.44
N ALA A 38 20.21 13.87 -27.19
CA ALA A 38 18.81 13.45 -27.15
C ALA A 38 18.37 12.99 -25.74
N ALA A 39 19.27 12.46 -24.92
CA ALA A 39 18.98 12.05 -23.54
C ALA A 39 18.44 13.21 -22.69
N VAL A 40 18.97 14.42 -22.89
CA VAL A 40 18.57 15.62 -22.13
C VAL A 40 17.09 15.93 -22.37
N TYR A 41 16.59 15.74 -23.59
CA TYR A 41 15.17 15.93 -23.90
C TYR A 41 14.29 14.97 -23.08
N PHE A 42 14.62 13.68 -23.03
CA PHE A 42 13.84 12.69 -22.29
C PHE A 42 13.88 12.93 -20.78
N ILE A 43 15.04 13.26 -20.22
CA ILE A 43 15.19 13.57 -18.79
C ILE A 43 14.35 14.80 -18.41
N LEU A 44 14.44 15.89 -19.18
CA LEU A 44 13.63 17.09 -18.93
C LEU A 44 12.13 16.80 -19.11
N PHE A 45 11.77 16.00 -20.10
CA PHE A 45 10.37 15.61 -20.32
C PHE A 45 9.83 14.82 -19.13
N VAL A 46 10.56 13.84 -18.60
CA VAL A 46 10.17 13.04 -17.42
C VAL A 46 10.02 13.91 -16.17
N ILE A 47 10.95 14.83 -15.93
CA ILE A 47 10.86 15.75 -14.78
C ILE A 47 9.64 16.66 -14.93
N CYS A 48 9.43 17.25 -16.10
CA CYS A 48 8.30 18.14 -16.35
C CYS A 48 6.96 17.41 -16.31
N SER A 49 6.86 16.19 -16.84
CA SER A 49 5.63 15.40 -16.84
C SER A 49 5.28 14.89 -15.44
N GLY A 50 6.27 14.44 -14.66
CA GLY A 50 6.08 14.04 -13.27
C GLY A 50 5.77 15.20 -12.32
N LEU A 51 6.40 16.37 -12.50
CA LEU A 51 6.22 17.48 -11.56
C LEU A 51 5.09 18.45 -11.94
N VAL A 52 4.80 18.64 -13.22
CA VAL A 52 3.78 19.60 -13.64
C VAL A 52 2.50 18.88 -14.03
N TRP A 53 2.58 17.96 -15.00
CA TRP A 53 1.39 17.29 -15.52
C TRP A 53 0.71 16.40 -14.48
N PHE A 54 1.47 15.56 -13.77
CA PHE A 54 0.90 14.69 -12.74
C PHE A 54 0.33 15.48 -11.57
N ASN A 55 1.02 16.53 -11.11
CA ASN A 55 0.54 17.36 -10.00
C ASN A 55 -0.76 18.11 -10.34
N ILE A 56 -0.86 18.70 -11.53
CA ILE A 56 -2.11 19.34 -11.99
C ILE A 56 -3.22 18.29 -12.10
N PHE A 57 -2.92 17.12 -12.69
CA PHE A 57 -3.89 16.04 -12.85
C PHE A 57 -4.46 15.57 -11.50
N VAL A 58 -3.59 15.24 -10.54
CA VAL A 58 -4.00 14.83 -9.20
C VAL A 58 -4.81 15.94 -8.51
N GLY A 59 -4.39 17.20 -8.65
CA GLY A 59 -5.12 18.34 -8.09
C GLY A 59 -6.56 18.43 -8.62
N VAL A 60 -6.77 18.29 -9.92
CA VAL A 60 -8.10 18.30 -10.55
C VAL A 60 -8.94 17.11 -10.11
N VAL A 61 -8.35 15.92 -10.08
CA VAL A 61 -9.02 14.68 -9.66
C VAL A 61 -9.47 14.77 -8.21
N VAL A 62 -8.59 15.19 -7.30
CA VAL A 62 -8.91 15.37 -5.87
C VAL A 62 -9.97 16.43 -5.67
N ASN A 63 -9.88 17.58 -6.36
CA ASN A 63 -10.90 18.62 -6.29
C ASN A 63 -12.28 18.10 -6.76
N THR A 64 -12.29 17.35 -7.86
CA THR A 64 -13.53 16.75 -8.39
C THR A 64 -14.13 15.76 -7.40
N TYR A 65 -13.32 14.89 -6.80
CA TYR A 65 -13.80 13.96 -5.78
C TYR A 65 -14.26 14.67 -4.52
N SER A 66 -13.58 15.73 -4.08
CA SER A 66 -13.99 16.53 -2.93
C SER A 66 -15.37 17.16 -3.19
N GLN A 67 -15.58 17.76 -4.35
CA GLN A 67 -16.88 18.30 -4.74
C GLN A 67 -17.98 17.22 -4.81
N MET A 68 -17.67 16.05 -5.35
CA MET A 68 -18.60 14.91 -5.35
C MET A 68 -18.94 14.45 -3.93
N GLN A 69 -17.97 14.38 -3.04
CA GLN A 69 -18.21 14.01 -1.63
C GLN A 69 -19.08 15.05 -0.92
N THR A 70 -18.87 16.35 -1.14
CA THR A 70 -19.71 17.41 -0.58
C THR A 70 -21.15 17.32 -1.10
N LYS A 71 -21.33 17.16 -2.43
CA LYS A 71 -22.67 17.04 -3.04
C LYS A 71 -23.42 15.78 -2.61
N SER A 72 -22.70 14.67 -2.41
CA SER A 72 -23.28 13.39 -2.04
C SER A 72 -23.35 13.16 -0.53
N GLU A 73 -23.09 14.16 0.32
CA GLU A 73 -23.01 14.01 1.79
C GLU A 73 -22.11 12.82 2.24
N GLY A 74 -21.00 12.62 1.54
CA GLY A 74 -20.07 11.52 1.79
C GLY A 74 -20.63 10.11 1.45
N LYS A 75 -21.66 10.00 0.59
CA LYS A 75 -22.27 8.71 0.17
C LYS A 75 -21.61 8.07 -1.06
N THR A 76 -20.61 8.70 -1.67
CA THR A 76 -20.16 8.36 -3.04
C THR A 76 -19.64 6.93 -3.21
N PHE A 77 -19.05 6.32 -2.17
CA PHE A 77 -18.39 5.00 -2.28
C PHE A 77 -18.86 3.96 -1.26
N VAL A 78 -19.85 4.29 -0.42
CA VAL A 78 -20.26 3.43 0.69
C VAL A 78 -21.75 3.13 0.55
N THR A 79 -22.10 1.85 0.52
CA THR A 79 -23.50 1.43 0.54
C THR A 79 -24.15 1.74 1.89
N ASP A 80 -25.47 1.94 1.92
CA ASP A 80 -26.19 2.27 3.16
C ASP A 80 -25.99 1.21 4.26
N GLN A 81 -25.85 -0.07 3.88
CA GLN A 81 -25.56 -1.17 4.81
C GLN A 81 -24.16 -1.03 5.42
N GLN A 82 -23.14 -0.77 4.60
CA GLN A 82 -21.76 -0.56 5.07
C GLN A 82 -21.65 0.66 5.97
N ARG A 83 -22.39 1.74 5.69
CA ARG A 83 -22.43 2.93 6.53
C ARG A 83 -23.00 2.64 7.92
N LYS A 84 -24.12 1.93 8.01
CA LYS A 84 -24.71 1.52 9.29
C LYS A 84 -23.72 0.68 10.10
N PHE A 85 -23.02 -0.24 9.42
CA PHE A 85 -21.96 -1.02 10.04
C PHE A 85 -20.82 -0.15 10.56
N GLU A 86 -20.31 0.80 9.76
CA GLU A 86 -19.27 1.74 10.17
C GLU A 86 -19.67 2.57 11.40
N VAL A 87 -20.89 3.10 11.43
CA VAL A 87 -21.42 3.82 12.60
C VAL A 87 -21.48 2.90 13.82
N SER A 88 -21.94 1.67 13.67
CA SER A 88 -21.98 0.71 14.77
C SER A 88 -20.59 0.38 15.33
N LEU A 89 -19.57 0.29 14.46
CA LEU A 89 -18.19 0.09 14.87
C LEU A 89 -17.63 1.30 15.61
N LYS A 90 -17.82 2.51 15.08
CA LYS A 90 -17.42 3.76 15.75
C LYS A 90 -18.04 3.85 17.14
N ILE A 91 -19.34 3.59 17.24
CA ILE A 91 -20.05 3.58 18.53
C ILE A 91 -19.44 2.55 19.49
N LYS A 92 -19.18 1.31 19.05
CA LYS A 92 -18.53 0.28 19.88
C LYS A 92 -17.15 0.70 20.37
N THR A 93 -16.36 1.34 19.51
CA THR A 93 -15.03 1.86 19.85
C THR A 93 -15.13 3.00 20.87
N TYR A 94 -16.00 4.00 20.66
CA TYR A 94 -16.16 5.13 21.58
C TYR A 94 -16.74 4.73 22.93
N LEU A 95 -17.71 3.81 22.94
CA LEU A 95 -18.31 3.30 24.17
C LEU A 95 -17.36 2.39 24.95
N GLY A 96 -16.21 2.03 24.38
CA GLY A 96 -15.24 1.14 25.02
C GLY A 96 -15.90 -0.13 25.53
N GLN A 97 -16.87 -0.66 24.77
CA GLN A 97 -17.72 -1.73 25.26
C GLN A 97 -16.88 -3.02 25.32
N ASN A 98 -16.26 -3.25 26.48
CA ASN A 98 -15.48 -4.45 26.76
C ASN A 98 -16.42 -5.64 27.04
N THR A 99 -17.36 -5.90 26.13
CA THR A 99 -18.30 -7.03 26.24
C THR A 99 -17.58 -8.38 26.22
N TRP A 100 -16.29 -8.40 25.86
CA TRP A 100 -15.41 -9.56 25.96
C TRP A 100 -15.11 -10.00 27.39
N MET A 101 -15.27 -9.14 28.41
CA MET A 101 -15.16 -9.59 29.81
C MET A 101 -16.48 -10.24 30.25
N SER A 102 -16.59 -11.54 30.00
CA SER A 102 -17.68 -12.36 30.56
C SER A 102 -17.62 -12.34 32.09
N LYS A 103 -18.79 -12.39 32.75
CA LYS A 103 -18.89 -12.45 34.22
C LYS A 103 -18.08 -13.65 34.75
N PRO A 104 -17.38 -13.53 35.89
CA PRO A 104 -16.55 -14.61 36.39
C PRO A 104 -17.38 -15.89 36.61
N PRO A 105 -16.86 -17.07 36.24
CA PRO A 105 -17.57 -18.34 36.40
C PRO A 105 -17.76 -18.68 37.89
N ARG A 106 -18.90 -19.32 38.22
CA ARG A 106 -19.32 -19.62 39.61
C ARG A 106 -18.49 -20.73 40.28
N ASN A 107 -17.83 -21.59 39.51
CA ASN A 107 -17.08 -22.74 40.03
C ASN A 107 -15.66 -22.34 40.45
N TYR A 108 -15.13 -22.95 41.52
CA TYR A 108 -13.80 -22.63 42.07
C TYR A 108 -12.65 -22.82 41.06
N LEU A 109 -12.62 -23.95 40.35
CA LEU A 109 -11.62 -24.21 39.30
C LEU A 109 -11.75 -23.24 38.13
N GLY A 110 -12.99 -22.89 37.75
CA GLY A 110 -13.26 -21.91 36.71
C GLY A 110 -12.78 -20.51 37.09
N PHE A 111 -12.97 -20.13 38.36
CA PHE A 111 -12.49 -18.86 38.89
C PHE A 111 -10.96 -18.80 38.93
N LEU A 112 -10.30 -19.90 39.29
CA LEU A 112 -8.84 -19.99 39.27
C LEU A 112 -8.27 -19.86 37.86
N CYS A 113 -8.84 -20.56 36.87
CA CYS A 113 -8.45 -20.44 35.47
C CYS A 113 -8.72 -19.03 34.91
N TRP A 114 -9.88 -18.43 35.27
CA TRP A 114 -10.21 -17.06 34.91
C TRP A 114 -9.20 -16.07 35.50
N LYS A 115 -8.82 -16.24 36.77
CA LYS A 115 -7.82 -15.41 37.44
C LYS A 115 -6.42 -15.60 36.85
N LEU A 116 -6.04 -16.83 36.52
CA LEU A 116 -4.76 -17.13 35.88
C LEU A 116 -4.65 -16.50 34.49
N SER A 117 -5.72 -16.59 33.69
CA SER A 117 -5.80 -16.00 32.35
C SER A 117 -5.82 -14.46 32.36
N MET A 118 -6.22 -13.84 33.47
CA MET A 118 -6.30 -12.37 33.59
C MET A 118 -5.00 -11.73 34.07
N TYR A 119 -3.95 -12.52 34.38
CA TYR A 119 -2.65 -11.97 34.76
C TYR A 119 -1.89 -11.44 33.54
N SER A 120 -1.45 -10.19 33.60
CA SER A 120 -0.64 -9.56 32.54
C SER A 120 0.66 -10.31 32.23
N THR A 121 1.27 -10.99 33.21
CA THR A 121 2.46 -11.84 33.00
C THR A 121 2.19 -13.01 32.05
N PHE A 122 0.98 -13.58 32.07
CA PHE A 122 0.59 -14.66 31.17
C PHE A 122 0.46 -14.16 29.72
N GLU A 123 -0.04 -12.93 29.52
CA GLU A 123 -0.10 -12.31 28.19
C GLU A 123 1.30 -12.09 27.59
N TYR A 124 2.25 -11.57 28.37
CA TYR A 124 3.63 -11.40 27.91
C TYR A 124 4.30 -12.74 27.54
N PHE A 125 4.03 -13.81 28.30
CA PHE A 125 4.49 -15.15 27.97
C PHE A 125 3.93 -15.64 26.62
N MET A 126 2.63 -15.44 26.38
CA MET A 126 1.99 -15.79 25.11
C MET A 126 2.58 -15.00 23.94
N TYR A 127 2.80 -13.68 24.09
CA TYR A 127 3.45 -12.87 23.07
C TYR A 127 4.86 -13.36 22.75
N ALA A 128 5.64 -13.75 23.76
CA ALA A 128 6.98 -14.30 23.56
C ALA A 128 6.95 -15.62 22.77
N MET A 129 5.98 -16.49 23.04
CA MET A 129 5.81 -17.76 22.33
C MET A 129 5.41 -17.55 20.87
N VAL A 130 4.51 -16.61 20.58
CA VAL A 130 4.14 -16.24 19.20
C VAL A 130 5.36 -15.69 18.45
N CYS A 131 6.10 -14.75 19.04
CA CYS A 131 7.33 -14.21 18.44
C CYS A 131 8.35 -15.30 18.15
N PHE A 132 8.56 -16.23 19.08
CA PHE A 132 9.45 -17.37 18.89
C PHE A 132 9.02 -18.24 17.69
N SER A 133 7.72 -18.53 17.57
CA SER A 133 7.19 -19.30 16.43
C SER A 133 7.37 -18.58 15.08
N THR A 134 7.20 -17.25 15.04
CA THR A 134 7.45 -16.45 13.83
C THR A 134 8.92 -16.40 13.46
N ILE A 135 9.81 -16.29 14.44
CA ILE A 135 11.27 -16.36 14.23
C ILE A 135 11.66 -17.72 13.68
N SER A 136 11.13 -18.80 14.26
CA SER A 136 11.37 -20.17 13.76
C SER A 136 10.93 -20.33 12.31
N LEU A 137 9.79 -19.74 11.92
CA LEU A 137 9.33 -19.72 10.53
C LEU A 137 10.26 -18.89 9.63
N ALA A 138 10.73 -17.73 10.10
CA ALA A 138 11.62 -16.86 9.37
C ALA A 138 13.03 -17.46 9.15
N THR A 139 13.46 -18.37 10.02
CA THR A 139 14.74 -19.07 9.88
C THR A 139 14.73 -20.22 8.87
N ILE A 140 13.56 -20.59 8.32
CA ILE A 140 13.47 -21.60 7.27
C ILE A 140 14.01 -21.00 5.97
N HIS A 141 15.02 -21.64 5.39
CA HIS A 141 15.65 -21.20 4.14
C HIS A 141 15.74 -22.36 3.14
N ASP A 142 15.81 -22.01 1.85
CA ASP A 142 15.97 -23.00 0.80
C ASP A 142 17.34 -23.71 0.93
N GLY A 143 17.36 -25.04 0.84
CA GLY A 143 18.54 -25.89 1.08
C GLY A 143 18.74 -26.40 2.52
N GLN A 144 17.78 -26.28 3.44
CA GLN A 144 17.86 -26.94 4.74
C GLN A 144 17.82 -28.48 4.59
N SER A 145 18.73 -29.17 5.30
CA SER A 145 18.77 -30.64 5.32
C SER A 145 17.50 -31.18 5.99
N ASN A 146 16.63 -31.81 5.19
CA ASN A 146 15.48 -32.57 5.68
C ASN A 146 16.00 -33.74 6.53
N ARG A 147 15.96 -33.58 7.85
CA ARG A 147 15.96 -34.71 8.78
C ARG A 147 14.56 -34.88 9.37
#